data_AF-A0A9P5S9I9-F1
#
_entry.id   AF-A0A9P5S9I9-F1
#
_cell.length_a   1.000
_cell.length_b   1.000
_cell.length_c   1.000
_cell.angle_alpha   90.00
_cell.angle_beta   90.00
_cell.angle_gamma   90.00
#
_symmetry.space_group_name_H-M   'P 1'
#
loop_
_entity.id
_entity.type
_entity.pdbx_description
1 polymer ?
#
loop_
_entity_poly.entity_id
_entity_poly.type
_entity_poly.pdbx_seq_one_letter_code
_entity_poly.pdbx_strand_id
1 'polypeptide(L)'
;RCFNSDEETMPCTVDERFIMINEQIAERIVKGIQLMYGIEFAWEVVSLDMSCLHLALRIFTAIRALAPFSTVVAQGHAVGEPQFAAFPEEKDATLTASVATAL
;
A
#
# COMPACT_ATOMS: atom_id res chain seq x y z
N ARG A 1 0.02 -19.17 2.26
CA ARG A 1 -0.54 -19.62 0.96
C ARG A 1 -1.16 -18.39 0.31
N CYS A 2 -0.51 -17.82 -0.72
CA CYS A 2 -1.20 -16.89 -1.62
C CYS A 2 -2.37 -17.65 -2.24
N PHE A 3 -3.55 -17.03 -2.28
CA PHE A 3 -4.79 -17.69 -2.64
C PHE A 3 -4.75 -18.07 -4.12
N ASN A 4 -4.30 -19.31 -4.38
CA ASN A 4 -4.05 -19.91 -5.69
C ASN A 4 -3.00 -19.13 -6.49
N SER A 5 -1.90 -19.78 -6.84
CA SER A 5 -0.95 -19.27 -7.85
C SER A 5 -1.60 -19.29 -9.24
N ASP A 6 -2.76 -18.67 -9.37
CA ASP A 6 -3.52 -18.53 -10.59
C ASP A 6 -3.03 -17.26 -11.28
N GLU A 7 -2.15 -17.46 -12.25
CA GLU A 7 -1.47 -16.41 -13.01
C GLU A 7 -2.47 -15.46 -13.68
N GLU A 8 -3.68 -15.94 -13.99
CA GLU A 8 -4.75 -15.14 -14.59
C GLU A 8 -5.40 -14.14 -13.61
N THR A 9 -5.23 -14.35 -12.31
CA THR A 9 -5.83 -13.49 -11.26
C THR A 9 -4.81 -12.70 -10.45
N MET A 10 -3.52 -13.01 -10.64
CA MET A 10 -2.44 -12.34 -9.94
C MET A 10 -2.21 -10.95 -10.55
N PRO A 11 -2.35 -9.86 -9.79
CA PRO A 11 -2.04 -8.54 -10.29
C PRO A 11 -0.54 -8.46 -10.60
N CYS A 12 -0.21 -8.05 -11.82
CA CYS A 12 1.14 -7.87 -12.32
C CYS A 12 1.65 -6.43 -12.11
N THR A 13 0.75 -5.46 -11.95
CA THR A 13 1.08 -4.06 -11.62
C THR A 13 0.35 -3.59 -10.37
N VAL A 14 0.86 -2.52 -9.75
CA VAL A 14 0.30 -2.01 -8.48
C VAL A 14 -1.05 -1.31 -8.63
N ASP A 15 -1.35 -0.80 -9.82
CA ASP A 15 -2.60 -0.12 -10.18
C ASP A 15 -3.66 -1.08 -10.74
N GLU A 16 -3.29 -2.32 -11.01
CA GLU A 16 -4.18 -3.34 -11.53
C GLU A 16 -5.31 -3.64 -10.54
N ARG A 17 -6.51 -3.85 -11.09
CA ARG A 17 -7.69 -4.12 -10.28
C ARG A 17 -7.70 -5.56 -9.76
N PHE A 18 -8.01 -5.71 -8.48
CA PHE A 18 -8.27 -6.99 -7.84
C PHE A 18 -9.50 -7.65 -8.49
N ILE A 19 -9.29 -8.81 -9.10
CA ILE A 19 -10.34 -9.52 -9.83
C ILE A 19 -11.30 -10.26 -8.89
N MET A 20 -10.82 -10.69 -7.71
CA MET A 20 -11.58 -11.56 -6.80
C MET A 20 -11.71 -11.01 -5.37
N ILE A 21 -11.89 -9.70 -5.20
CA ILE A 21 -12.20 -9.18 -3.85
C ILE A 21 -13.65 -9.53 -3.49
N ASN A 22 -13.80 -10.24 -2.37
CA ASN A 22 -15.09 -10.46 -1.72
C ASN A 22 -14.97 -10.10 -0.23
N GLU A 23 -16.08 -10.10 0.49
CA GLU A 23 -16.14 -9.74 1.90
C GLU A 23 -15.11 -10.51 2.75
N GLN A 24 -15.06 -11.84 2.63
CA GLN A 24 -14.13 -12.67 3.41
C GLN A 24 -12.65 -12.34 3.14
N ILE A 25 -12.31 -12.00 1.89
CA ILE A 25 -10.95 -11.58 1.53
C ILE A 25 -10.67 -10.17 2.06
N ALA A 26 -11.63 -9.25 1.93
CA ALA A 26 -11.52 -7.89 2.44
C ALA A 26 -11.34 -7.87 3.97
N GLU A 27 -12.10 -8.67 4.72
CA GLU A 27 -11.95 -8.85 6.17
C GLU A 27 -10.56 -9.35 6.56
N ARG A 28 -9.99 -10.29 5.78
CA ARG A 28 -8.62 -10.78 6.00
C ARG A 28 -7.58 -9.69 5.76
N ILE A 29 -7.77 -8.88 4.71
CA ILE A 29 -6.90 -7.74 4.43
C ILE A 29 -6.98 -6.72 5.57
N VAL A 30 -8.20 -6.35 6.01
CA VAL A 30 -8.42 -5.50 7.18
C VAL A 30 -7.67 -6.05 8.40
N LYS A 31 -7.79 -7.35 8.66
CA LYS A 31 -7.10 -7.98 9.79
C LYS A 31 -5.58 -7.88 9.66
N GLY A 32 -5.05 -8.07 8.46
CA GLY A 32 -3.63 -7.86 8.16
C GLY A 32 -3.19 -6.42 8.42
N ILE A 33 -3.96 -5.43 7.96
CA ILE A 33 -3.67 -4.00 8.18
C ILE A 33 -3.66 -3.67 9.67
N GLN A 34 -4.64 -4.16 10.43
CA GLN A 34 -4.69 -3.99 11.88
C GLN A 34 -3.44 -4.55 12.57
N LEU A 35 -2.99 -5.74 12.16
CA LEU A 35 -1.81 -6.39 12.76
C LEU A 35 -0.49 -5.71 12.38
N MET A 36 -0.37 -5.21 11.14
CA MET A 36 0.88 -4.63 10.63
C MET A 36 1.04 -3.15 10.97
N TYR A 37 -0.05 -2.39 10.95
CA TYR A 37 -0.03 -0.94 11.07
C TYR A 37 -0.79 -0.42 12.29
N GLY A 38 -1.54 -1.27 13.00
CA GLY A 38 -2.36 -0.85 14.14
C GLY A 38 -3.58 -0.01 13.75
N ILE A 39 -4.03 -0.09 12.50
CA ILE A 39 -5.15 0.71 11.96
C ILE A 39 -6.34 -0.18 11.70
N GLU A 40 -7.51 0.24 12.17
CA GLU A 40 -8.78 -0.45 11.92
C GLU A 40 -9.54 0.20 10.78
N PHE A 41 -9.91 -0.61 9.79
CA PHE A 41 -10.82 -0.23 8.71
C PHE A 41 -12.06 -1.12 8.73
N ALA A 42 -13.18 -0.60 8.23
CA ALA A 42 -14.29 -1.46 7.82
C ALA A 42 -13.92 -2.19 6.52
N TRP A 43 -14.40 -3.42 6.32
CA TRP A 43 -14.04 -4.21 5.13
C TRP A 43 -14.56 -3.57 3.84
N GLU A 44 -15.69 -2.86 3.90
CA GLU A 44 -16.31 -2.12 2.79
C GLU A 44 -15.39 -1.02 2.28
N VAL A 45 -14.58 -0.43 3.16
CA VAL A 45 -13.60 0.59 2.79
C VAL A 45 -12.55 -0.07 1.91
N VAL A 46 -11.91 -1.14 2.40
CA VAL A 46 -10.86 -1.88 1.68
C VAL A 46 -11.36 -2.48 0.37
N SER A 47 -12.61 -2.96 0.31
CA SER A 47 -13.19 -3.53 -0.90
C SER A 47 -13.38 -2.50 -2.03
N LEU A 48 -13.46 -1.20 -1.72
CA LEU A 48 -13.57 -0.13 -2.71
C LEU A 48 -12.24 0.29 -3.34
N ASP A 49 -11.09 0.04 -2.67
CA ASP A 49 -9.78 0.47 -3.21
C ASP A 49 -9.39 -0.32 -4.46
N MET A 50 -9.82 -1.59 -4.54
CA MET A 50 -9.71 -2.47 -5.70
C MET A 50 -8.30 -2.61 -6.31
N SER A 51 -7.22 -2.08 -5.72
CA SER A 51 -5.84 -2.19 -6.22
C SER A 51 -4.85 -1.93 -5.10
N CYS A 52 -3.61 -2.40 -5.26
CA CYS A 52 -2.56 -2.22 -4.27
C CYS A 52 -2.23 -0.73 -4.07
N LEU A 53 -2.19 0.05 -5.15
CA LEU A 53 -1.87 1.47 -5.13
C LEU A 53 -2.86 2.27 -4.27
N HIS A 54 -4.16 2.11 -4.52
CA HIS A 54 -5.19 2.85 -3.78
C HIS A 54 -5.24 2.43 -2.31
N LEU A 55 -5.12 1.13 -2.03
CA LEU A 55 -5.09 0.63 -0.66
C LEU A 55 -3.86 1.16 0.11
N ALA A 56 -2.69 1.16 -0.51
CA ALA A 56 -1.47 1.71 0.08
C ALA A 56 -1.61 3.21 0.39
N LEU A 57 -2.17 3.99 -0.55
CA LEU A 57 -2.42 5.41 -0.34
C LEU A 57 -3.38 5.67 0.83
N ARG A 58 -4.41 4.82 0.97
CA ARG A 58 -5.36 4.93 2.09
C ARG A 58 -4.70 4.63 3.43
N ILE A 59 -3.91 3.55 3.51
CA ILE A 59 -3.14 3.22 4.71
C ILE A 59 -2.20 4.38 5.07
N PHE A 60 -1.45 4.90 4.09
CA PHE A 60 -0.56 6.05 4.29
C PHE A 60 -1.30 7.28 4.81
N THR A 61 -2.44 7.60 4.21
CA THR A 61 -3.27 8.73 4.63
C THR A 61 -3.77 8.57 6.06
N ALA A 62 -4.22 7.36 6.43
CA ALA A 62 -4.65 7.06 7.79
C ALA A 62 -3.50 7.17 8.80
N ILE A 63 -2.32 6.62 8.50
CA ILE A 63 -1.11 6.76 9.35
C ILE A 63 -0.84 8.25 9.59
N ARG A 64 -0.82 9.06 8.52
CA ARG A 64 -0.50 10.48 8.62
C ARG A 64 -1.57 11.26 9.40
N ALA A 65 -2.84 10.91 9.24
CA ALA A 65 -3.94 11.53 9.99
C ALA A 65 -3.90 11.17 11.49
N LEU A 66 -3.45 9.97 11.83
CA LEU A 66 -3.36 9.49 13.21
C LEU A 66 -2.06 9.88 13.92
N ALA A 67 -1.04 10.34 13.19
CA ALA A 67 0.27 10.68 13.74
C ALA A 67 0.23 11.60 14.99
N PRO A 68 -0.61 12.65 15.07
CA PRO A 68 -0.69 13.51 16.26
C PRO A 68 -1.24 12.81 17.51
N PHE A 69 -1.93 11.69 17.34
CA PHE A 69 -2.61 10.94 18.41
C PHE A 69 -1.92 9.61 18.72
N SER A 70 -0.85 9.28 18.01
CA SER A 70 -0.04 8.10 18.28
C SER A 70 0.70 8.30 19.61
N THR A 71 0.20 7.71 20.68
CA THR A 71 0.90 7.69 21.96
C THR A 71 2.12 6.79 21.81
N VAL A 72 3.32 7.39 21.79
CA VAL A 72 4.56 6.63 21.97
C VAL A 72 4.45 5.94 23.32
N VAL A 73 4.17 4.64 23.33
CA VAL A 73 4.29 3.82 24.53
C VAL A 73 5.79 3.75 24.82
N ALA A 74 6.28 4.71 25.60
CA ALA A 74 7.63 4.75 26.15
C ALA A 74 7.78 3.70 27.26
N GLN A 75 7.48 2.44 26.96
CA GLN A 75 7.78 1.29 27.81
C GLN A 75 8.41 0.18 26.98
N GLY A 76 9.73 0.23 26.86
CA GLY A 76 10.59 -0.95 27.01
C GLY A 76 10.57 -2.03 25.93
N HIS A 77 10.06 -1.79 24.73
CA HIS A 77 10.33 -2.66 23.58
C HIS A 77 11.12 -1.89 22.54
N ALA A 78 12.35 -2.32 22.26
CA ALA A 78 13.17 -1.82 21.17
C ALA A 78 12.53 -2.21 19.83
N VAL A 79 11.44 -1.53 19.46
CA VAL A 79 10.94 -1.52 18.10
C VAL A 79 11.89 -0.58 17.36
N GLY A 80 12.78 -1.17 16.56
CA GLY A 80 13.62 -0.41 15.63
C GLY A 80 12.75 0.56 14.85
N GLU A 81 13.29 1.75 14.58
CA GLU A 81 12.63 2.79 13.80
C GLU A 81 11.78 2.18 12.68
N PRO A 82 10.51 2.57 12.52
CA PRO A 82 9.84 2.29 11.27
C PRO A 82 10.64 3.01 10.18
N GLN A 83 11.48 2.27 9.45
CA GLN A 83 12.09 2.68 8.21
C GLN A 83 10.99 2.82 7.15
N PHE A 84 10.05 3.74 7.35
CA PHE A 84 9.55 4.50 6.21
C PHE A 84 10.69 5.42 5.81
N ALA A 85 11.70 4.84 5.14
CA ALA A 85 12.65 5.62 4.38
C ALA A 85 11.79 6.57 3.54
N ALA A 86 11.95 7.87 3.79
CA ALA A 86 11.31 8.89 2.99
C ALA A 86 11.51 8.50 1.53
N PHE A 87 10.40 8.34 0.80
CA PHE A 87 10.48 8.06 -0.63
C PHE A 87 11.42 9.10 -1.24
N PRO A 88 12.43 8.68 -2.02
CA PRO A 88 13.33 9.63 -2.65
C PRO A 88 12.49 10.60 -3.47
N GLU A 89 12.67 11.89 -3.18
CA GLU A 89 12.09 12.99 -3.94
C GLU A 89 12.48 12.79 -5.41
N GLU A 90 11.48 12.50 -6.26
CA GLU A 90 11.66 12.28 -7.69
C GLU A 90 12.16 13.58 -8.32
N LYS A 91 13.48 13.66 -8.52
CA LYS A 91 14.13 14.81 -9.13
C LYS A 91 14.01 14.73 -10.65
N ASP A 92 13.14 15.59 -11.18
CA ASP A 92 13.06 16.11 -12.54
C ASP A 92 13.24 15.14 -13.72
N ALA A 93 12.10 14.83 -14.34
CA ALA A 93 12.01 14.36 -15.71
C ALA A 93 12.80 15.27 -16.68
N THR A 94 13.91 14.76 -17.22
CA THR A 94 14.53 15.33 -18.43
C THR A 94 14.66 14.23 -19.48
N LEU A 95 13.54 13.92 -20.13
CA LEU A 95 13.53 13.11 -21.35
C LEU A 95 14.03 14.00 -22.50
N THR A 96 15.33 14.04 -22.76
CA THR A 96 15.84 14.66 -23.99
C THR A 96 15.59 13.69 -25.15
N ALA A 97 14.57 13.98 -25.93
CA ALA A 97 14.33 13.31 -27.20
C ALA A 97 15.45 13.68 -28.18
N SER A 98 16.37 12.74 -28.45
CA SER A 98 17.28 12.84 -29.59
C SER A 98 16.62 12.19 -30.79
N VAL A 99 15.95 13.02 -31.61
CA VAL A 99 15.62 12.66 -32.99
C VAL A 99 16.87 12.97 -33.81
N ALA A 100 17.58 11.92 -34.24
CA ALA A 100 18.63 12.04 -35.25
C ALA A 100 18.38 11.01 -36.36
N THR A 101 17.82 11.54 -37.43
CA THR A 101 17.75 11.06 -38.80
C THR A 101 18.94 10.19 -39.23
N ALA A 102 18.69 8.98 -39.71
CA ALA A 102 19.60 8.25 -40.58
C ALA A 102 19.07 8.34 -42.02
N LEU A 103 19.92 8.90 -42.89
CA LEU A 103 19.79 8.95 -44.34
C LEU A 103 19.89 7.55 -44.96
#